data_AF-A0AAV4AZN7-F1
#
_entry.id   AF-A0AAV4AZN7-F1
#
_cell.length_a   1.000
_cell.length_b   1.000
_cell.length_c   1.000
_cell.angle_alpha   90.00
_cell.angle_beta   90.00
_cell.angle_gamma   90.00
#
_symmetry.space_group_name_H-M   'P 1'
#
loop_
_entity.id
_entity.type
_entity.pdbx_description
1 polymer ?
#
loop_
_entity_poly.entity_id
_entity_poly.type
_entity_poly.pdbx_seq_one_letter_code
_entity_poly.pdbx_strand_id
1 'polypeptide(L)'
;MDNATAFRSEEMSVLLEKWNTHPFYRAVYRTSGNGIVERHHRTIKSIAERGRVTPLDAVFWYNMSPRSGQDESTIPQRSVHRYTWRHPEVKTHLRRNDTPSGRGMLTVGDEVWVKPPDSRCTSQGEGEGCPR
;
A
#
# COMPACT_ATOMS: atom_id res chain seq x y z
N MET A 1 3.89 4.78 1.68
CA MET A 1 5.31 4.39 1.53
C MET A 1 5.75 3.62 2.75
N ASP A 2 6.72 2.72 2.62
CA ASP A 2 7.38 2.15 3.79
C ASP A 2 8.37 3.15 4.40
N ASN A 3 8.90 2.82 5.57
CA ASN A 3 9.87 3.65 6.28
C ASN A 3 11.31 3.31 5.87
N ALA A 4 11.52 2.86 4.63
CA ALA A 4 12.87 2.62 4.13
C ALA A 4 13.65 3.94 4.06
N THR A 5 14.95 3.88 4.32
CA THR A 5 15.84 5.06 4.38
C THR A 5 15.75 5.92 3.13
N ALA A 6 15.63 5.32 1.95
CA ALA A 6 15.51 6.03 0.69
C ALA A 6 14.28 6.97 0.63
N PHE A 7 13.16 6.59 1.24
CA PHE A 7 11.95 7.44 1.24
C PHE A 7 11.95 8.48 2.36
N ARG A 8 12.79 8.30 3.39
CA ARG A 8 12.94 9.22 4.52
C ARG A 8 14.15 10.16 4.36
N SER A 9 14.83 10.11 3.22
CA SER A 9 16.01 10.92 2.97
C SER A 9 15.67 12.39 2.75
N GLU A 10 16.68 13.25 2.93
CA GLU A 10 16.54 14.69 2.72
C GLU A 10 16.27 15.00 1.25
N GLU A 11 16.94 14.30 0.33
CA GLU A 11 16.77 14.48 -1.12
C GLU A 11 15.34 14.17 -1.56
N MET A 12 14.72 13.12 -0.99
CA MET A 12 13.32 12.80 -1.25
C MET A 12 12.38 13.88 -0.73
N SER A 13 12.70 14.47 0.44
CA SER A 13 11.90 15.55 1.03
C SER A 13 11.93 16.81 0.15
N VAL A 14 13.12 17.22 -0.30
CA VAL A 14 13.31 18.35 -1.24
C VAL A 14 12.57 18.10 -2.55
N LEU A 15 12.62 16.87 -3.09
CA LEU A 15 11.87 16.51 -4.29
C LEU A 15 10.35 16.67 -4.08
N LEU A 16 9.83 16.17 -2.96
CA LEU A 16 8.39 16.22 -2.67
C LEU A 16 7.90 17.65 -2.46
N GLU A 17 8.69 18.49 -1.79
CA GLU A 17 8.41 19.92 -1.60
C GLU A 17 8.38 20.67 -2.93
N LYS A 18 9.35 20.43 -3.82
CA LYS A 18 9.39 21.04 -5.15
C LYS A 18 8.14 20.72 -5.98
N TRP A 19 7.54 19.55 -5.77
CA TRP A 19 6.32 19.12 -6.44
C TRP A 19 5.04 19.45 -5.64
N ASN A 20 5.15 20.11 -4.48
CA ASN A 20 4.05 20.37 -3.55
C ASN A 20 3.25 19.12 -3.18
N THR A 21 3.97 18.02 -2.91
CA THR A 21 3.40 16.71 -2.59
C THR A 21 3.73 16.31 -1.17
N HIS A 22 2.78 15.68 -0.49
CA HIS A 22 2.93 15.31 0.92
C HIS A 22 3.04 13.78 1.05
N PRO A 23 4.12 13.24 1.65
CA PRO A 23 4.31 11.81 1.78
C PRO A 23 3.42 11.22 2.88
N PHE A 24 2.80 10.08 2.61
CA PHE A 24 2.12 9.27 3.63
C PHE A 24 2.90 7.97 3.87
N TYR A 25 3.31 7.76 5.12
CA TYR A 25 4.05 6.58 5.55
C TYR A 25 3.15 5.59 6.28
N ARG A 26 3.40 4.30 6.07
CA ARG A 26 2.76 3.26 6.88
C ARG A 26 3.32 3.28 8.30
N ALA A 27 2.50 2.80 9.25
CA ALA A 27 2.97 2.53 10.60
C ALA A 27 4.18 1.59 10.60
N VAL A 28 5.12 1.85 11.52
CA VAL A 28 6.34 1.05 11.65
C VAL A 28 5.95 -0.41 11.93
N TYR A 29 6.64 -1.36 11.31
CA TYR A 29 6.44 -2.82 11.46
C TYR A 29 5.09 -3.38 10.98
N ARG A 30 4.23 -2.59 10.31
CA ARG A 30 3.04 -3.12 9.61
C ARG A 30 3.38 -3.53 8.18
N THR A 31 3.51 -4.83 7.95
CA THR A 31 3.75 -5.40 6.62
C THR A 31 2.62 -5.08 5.61
N SER A 32 1.38 -4.98 6.07
CA SER A 32 0.20 -4.79 5.22
C SER A 32 0.04 -3.41 4.59
N GLY A 33 0.78 -2.39 5.05
CA GLY A 33 0.59 -0.99 4.61
C GLY A 33 0.82 -0.73 3.12
N ASN A 34 1.58 -1.59 2.44
CA ASN A 34 1.85 -1.48 1.00
C ASN A 34 1.21 -2.63 0.19
N GLY A 35 0.19 -3.31 0.73
CA GLY A 35 -0.34 -4.55 0.17
C GLY A 35 -0.86 -4.47 -1.28
N ILE A 36 -1.29 -3.29 -1.74
CA ILE A 36 -1.67 -3.06 -3.15
C ILE A 36 -0.44 -3.16 -4.05
N VAL A 37 0.62 -2.40 -3.74
CA VAL A 37 1.88 -2.39 -4.49
C VAL A 37 2.51 -3.78 -4.50
N GLU A 38 2.55 -4.47 -3.36
CA GLU A 38 3.10 -5.84 -3.30
C GLU A 38 2.32 -6.85 -4.15
N ARG A 39 0.99 -6.70 -4.23
CA ARG A 39 0.16 -7.56 -5.11
C ARG A 39 0.44 -7.29 -6.58
N HIS A 40 0.66 -6.03 -6.96
CA HIS A 40 1.09 -5.67 -8.31
C HIS A 40 2.46 -6.25 -8.64
N HIS A 41 3.45 -6.08 -7.75
CA HIS A 41 4.79 -6.65 -7.91
C HIS A 41 4.75 -8.16 -8.16
N ARG A 42 3.99 -8.91 -7.35
CA ARG A 42 3.84 -10.36 -7.52
C ARG A 42 3.29 -10.72 -8.90
N THR A 43 2.32 -9.96 -9.39
CA THR A 43 1.69 -10.22 -10.69
C THR A 43 2.64 -9.91 -11.84
N ILE A 44 3.30 -8.75 -11.81
CA ILE A 44 4.26 -8.33 -12.84
C ILE A 44 5.45 -9.31 -12.90
N LYS A 45 6.01 -9.71 -11.75
CA LYS A 45 7.07 -10.73 -11.69
C LYS A 45 6.62 -12.06 -12.29
N SER A 46 5.38 -12.48 -12.00
CA SER A 46 4.83 -13.71 -12.59
C SER A 46 4.64 -13.61 -14.09
N ILE A 47 4.31 -12.43 -14.64
CA ILE A 47 4.18 -12.22 -16.09
C ILE A 47 5.57 -12.26 -16.74
N ALA A 48 6.54 -11.53 -16.18
CA ALA A 48 7.90 -11.49 -16.68
C ALA A 48 8.51 -12.90 -16.77
N GLU A 49 8.40 -13.68 -15.70
CA GLU A 49 8.94 -15.04 -15.63
C GLU A 49 8.25 -16.00 -16.61
N ARG A 50 6.91 -16.03 -16.62
CA ARG A 50 6.15 -16.94 -17.49
C ARG A 50 6.24 -16.58 -18.96
N GLY A 51 6.27 -15.28 -19.26
CA GLY A 51 6.40 -14.77 -20.63
C GLY A 51 7.83 -14.75 -21.14
N ARG A 52 8.84 -14.93 -20.27
CA ARG A 52 10.26 -14.71 -20.57
C ARG A 52 10.52 -13.34 -21.20
N VAL A 53 9.86 -12.33 -20.66
CA VAL A 53 9.93 -10.94 -21.13
C VAL A 53 10.60 -10.05 -20.09
N THR A 54 11.00 -8.85 -20.51
CA THR A 54 11.56 -7.87 -19.57
C THR A 54 10.50 -7.41 -18.56
N PRO A 55 10.90 -6.92 -17.37
CA PRO A 55 9.96 -6.31 -16.44
C PRO A 55 9.16 -5.15 -17.04
N LEU A 56 9.74 -4.39 -17.98
CA LEU A 56 9.07 -3.30 -18.67
C LEU A 56 7.93 -3.81 -19.56
N ASP A 57 8.19 -4.85 -20.36
CA ASP A 57 7.16 -5.49 -21.20
C ASP A 57 6.07 -6.12 -20.33
N ALA A 58 6.44 -6.72 -19.20
CA ALA A 58 5.49 -7.29 -18.26
C ALA A 58 4.56 -6.22 -17.66
N VAL A 59 5.07 -5.02 -17.37
CA VAL A 59 4.24 -3.88 -16.94
C VAL A 59 3.30 -3.41 -18.05
N PHE A 60 3.78 -3.35 -19.29
CA PHE A 60 2.94 -3.01 -20.44
C PHE A 60 1.75 -3.98 -20.55
N TRP A 61 2.01 -5.28 -20.56
CA TRP A 61 0.96 -6.29 -20.63
C TRP A 61 0.04 -6.28 -19.40
N TYR A 62 0.58 -6.04 -18.22
CA TYR A 62 -0.21 -5.90 -17.00
C TYR A 62 -1.22 -4.74 -17.09
N ASN A 63 -0.83 -3.62 -17.69
CA ASN A 63 -1.67 -2.43 -17.82
C ASN A 63 -2.66 -2.51 -18.97
N MET A 64 -2.39 -3.29 -20.02
CA MET A 64 -3.17 -3.31 -21.26
C MET A 64 -4.07 -4.54 -21.40
N SER A 65 -3.72 -5.66 -20.78
CA SER A 65 -4.46 -6.92 -20.95
C SER A 65 -5.40 -7.19 -19.79
N PRO A 66 -6.66 -7.60 -20.04
CA PRO A 66 -7.50 -8.13 -18.99
C PRO A 66 -6.90 -9.43 -18.46
N ARG A 67 -7.03 -9.66 -17.16
CA ARG A 67 -6.71 -10.97 -16.58
C ARG A 67 -7.77 -11.98 -17.05
N SER A 68 -7.39 -13.25 -17.21
CA SER A 68 -8.36 -14.30 -17.57
C SER A 68 -9.57 -14.29 -16.63
N GLY A 69 -10.78 -14.20 -17.21
CA GLY A 69 -12.05 -14.11 -16.49
C GLY A 69 -12.34 -12.75 -15.82
N GLN A 70 -11.54 -11.71 -16.06
CA GLN A 70 -11.84 -10.34 -15.65
C GLN A 70 -12.43 -9.55 -16.82
N ASP A 71 -13.39 -8.68 -16.51
CA ASP A 71 -13.96 -7.79 -17.49
C ASP A 71 -12.93 -6.74 -17.97
N GLU A 72 -12.98 -6.38 -19.25
CA GLU A 72 -12.04 -5.43 -19.83
C GLU A 72 -12.15 -4.05 -19.18
N SER A 73 -13.31 -3.67 -18.63
CA SER A 73 -13.44 -2.39 -17.91
C SER A 73 -12.54 -2.29 -16.67
N THR A 74 -12.07 -3.41 -16.14
CA THR A 74 -11.23 -3.49 -14.93
C THR A 74 -9.72 -3.37 -15.21
N ILE A 75 -9.33 -3.25 -16.49
CA ILE A 75 -7.94 -3.08 -16.91
C ILE A 75 -7.37 -1.80 -16.28
N PRO A 76 -6.16 -1.83 -15.67
CA PRO A 76 -5.60 -0.68 -14.96
C PRO A 76 -5.55 0.60 -15.80
N GLN A 77 -5.19 0.51 -17.08
CA GLN A 77 -5.10 1.66 -17.99
C GLN A 77 -6.44 2.39 -18.15
N ARG A 78 -7.57 1.66 -18.17
CA ARG A 78 -8.91 2.25 -18.30
C ARG A 78 -9.34 3.04 -17.07
N SER A 79 -8.82 2.70 -15.90
CA SER A 79 -9.09 3.47 -14.66
C SER A 79 -8.43 4.85 -14.68
N VAL A 80 -7.28 4.98 -15.35
CA VAL A 80 -6.52 6.23 -15.47
C VAL A 80 -7.01 7.07 -16.64
N HIS A 81 -7.22 6.46 -17.81
CA HIS A 81 -7.56 7.16 -19.07
C HIS A 81 -9.06 7.29 -19.29
N ARG A 82 -9.83 7.38 -18.19
CA ARG A 82 -11.28 7.52 -18.30
C ARG A 82 -11.61 8.94 -18.75
N TYR A 83 -12.11 9.08 -19.97
CA TYR A 83 -12.66 10.33 -20.52
C TYR A 83 -14.01 10.71 -19.88
N THR A 84 -14.10 10.62 -18.55
CA THR A 84 -15.22 11.17 -17.80
C THR A 84 -14.81 12.53 -17.29
N TRP A 85 -15.49 13.58 -17.77
CA TRP A 85 -15.29 14.94 -17.30
C TRP A 85 -15.47 14.99 -15.77
N ARG A 86 -14.40 15.37 -15.06
CA ARG A 86 -14.49 15.66 -13.63
C ARG A 86 -14.88 17.12 -13.50
N HIS A 87 -16.12 17.38 -13.09
CA HIS A 87 -16.57 18.75 -12.83
C HIS A 87 -15.68 19.36 -11.73
N PRO A 88 -15.01 20.52 -11.94
CA PRO A 88 -14.05 21.07 -10.99
C PRO A 88 -14.59 21.30 -9.57
N GLU A 89 -15.89 21.58 -9.46
CA GLU A 89 -16.57 21.82 -8.18
C GLU A 89 -16.97 20.53 -7.45
N VAL A 90 -16.95 19.39 -8.14
CA VAL A 90 -17.11 18.09 -7.50
C VAL A 90 -15.81 17.80 -6.79
N LYS A 91 -15.72 18.27 -5.55
CA LYS A 91 -14.74 17.74 -4.60
C LYS A 91 -14.93 16.24 -4.63
N THR A 92 -13.89 15.51 -5.08
CA THR A 92 -13.85 14.08 -4.84
C THR A 92 -13.98 13.94 -3.34
N HIS A 93 -15.15 13.51 -2.88
CA HIS A 93 -15.27 12.97 -1.55
C HIS A 93 -14.29 11.81 -1.56
N LEU A 94 -13.07 12.08 -1.08
CA LEU A 94 -12.28 11.06 -0.42
C LEU A 94 -13.23 10.61 0.67
N ARG A 95 -14.05 9.61 0.36
CA ARG A 95 -14.57 8.69 1.34
C ARG A 95 -13.29 8.20 1.99
N ARG A 96 -12.86 8.90 3.05
CA ARG A 96 -12.08 8.30 4.11
C ARG A 96 -12.92 7.07 4.37
N ASN A 97 -12.45 5.90 3.94
CA ASN A 97 -13.15 4.68 4.27
C ASN A 97 -13.23 4.75 5.78
N ASP A 98 -14.45 5.03 6.25
CA ASP A 98 -14.72 5.17 7.67
C ASP A 98 -14.14 3.92 8.29
N THR A 99 -13.34 4.18 9.32
CA THR A 99 -12.70 3.23 10.21
C THR A 99 -13.48 1.92 10.22
N PRO A 100 -12.85 0.74 10.02
CA PRO A 100 -13.57 -0.51 10.21
C PRO A 100 -14.16 -0.48 11.62
N SER A 101 -15.47 -0.27 11.69
CA SER A 101 -16.24 -0.31 12.92
C SER A 101 -16.32 -1.78 13.31
N GLY A 102 -15.31 -2.24 14.05
CA GLY A 102 -15.18 -3.65 14.43
C GLY A 102 -13.86 -3.93 15.14
N ARG A 103 -13.95 -4.09 16.47
CA ARG A 103 -12.91 -4.50 17.45
C ARG A 103 -11.51 -3.86 17.33
N GLY A 104 -11.11 -3.15 18.39
CA GLY A 104 -9.72 -2.68 18.58
C GLY A 104 -9.51 -1.18 18.34
N MET A 105 -10.54 -0.36 18.55
CA MET A 105 -10.34 1.09 18.63
C MET A 105 -9.66 1.38 19.96
N LEU A 106 -8.35 1.66 19.91
CA LEU A 106 -7.57 2.02 21.08
C LEU A 106 -7.94 3.42 21.53
N THR A 107 -8.16 3.58 22.83
CA THR A 107 -8.35 4.88 23.47
C THR A 107 -7.07 5.37 24.12
N VAL A 108 -6.96 6.69 24.28
CA VAL A 108 -5.84 7.29 25.01
C VAL A 108 -5.93 6.80 26.45
N GLY A 109 -4.88 6.12 26.93
CA GLY A 109 -4.85 5.48 28.25
C GLY A 109 -4.86 3.95 28.18
N ASP A 110 -5.08 3.34 27.02
CA ASP A 110 -5.02 1.89 26.86
C ASP A 110 -3.57 1.40 26.96
N GLU A 111 -3.33 0.42 27.83
CA GLU A 111 -2.08 -0.31 27.86
C GLU A 111 -2.00 -1.26 26.66
N VAL A 112 -0.94 -1.12 25.87
CA VAL A 112 -0.74 -1.89 24.64
C VAL A 112 0.66 -2.48 24.57
N TRP A 113 0.73 -3.72 24.07
CA TRP A 113 1.98 -4.41 23.83
C TRP A 113 2.48 -4.12 22.42
N VAL A 114 3.68 -3.54 22.31
CA VAL A 114 4.34 -3.28 21.02
C VAL A 114 5.35 -4.38 20.75
N LYS A 115 5.23 -5.03 19.59
CA LYS A 115 6.19 -6.04 19.16
C LYS A 115 7.57 -5.39 18.91
N PRO A 116 8.65 -5.85 19.56
CA PRO A 116 9.99 -5.30 19.35
C PRO A 116 10.50 -5.61 17.94
N PRO A 117 11.40 -4.76 17.39
CA PRO A 117 12.00 -4.97 16.07
C PRO A 117 12.70 -6.33 15.99
N ASP A 118 12.65 -6.96 14.81
CA ASP A 118 13.33 -8.23 14.48
C ASP A 118 12.94 -9.47 15.29
N SER A 119 11.89 -9.38 16.09
CA SER A 119 11.40 -10.51 16.88
C SER A 119 10.67 -11.55 16.02
N ARG A 120 11.04 -12.83 16.21
CA ARG A 120 10.42 -13.97 15.52
C ARG A 120 8.95 -14.10 15.94
N CYS A 121 8.12 -14.73 15.12
CA CYS A 121 6.69 -14.91 15.45
C CYS A 121 6.45 -15.78 16.71
N THR A 122 7.49 -16.38 17.28
CA THR A 122 7.45 -17.26 18.46
C THR A 122 7.93 -16.59 19.76
N SER A 123 8.47 -15.37 19.71
CA SER A 123 8.88 -14.69 20.94
C SER A 123 7.65 -14.12 21.66
N GLN A 124 7.43 -14.54 22.89
CA GLN A 124 6.46 -13.89 23.78
C GLN A 124 6.95 -12.47 24.10
N GLY A 125 6.03 -11.50 24.16
CA GLY A 125 6.37 -10.13 24.54
C GLY A 125 6.93 -10.10 25.96
N GLU A 126 7.91 -9.24 26.22
CA GLU A 126 8.47 -9.07 27.56
C GLU A 126 7.47 -8.30 28.43
N GLY A 127 6.83 -9.02 29.35
CA GLY A 127 5.82 -8.50 30.28
C GLY A 127 5.27 -9.61 31.16
N GLU A 128 5.35 -9.42 32.48
CA GLU A 128 5.05 -10.44 33.48
C GLU A 128 3.63 -11.04 33.36
N GLY A 129 3.55 -12.37 33.44
CA GLY A 129 2.43 -13.13 34.00
C GLY A 129 1.07 -13.01 33.33
N CYS A 130 0.71 -14.02 32.53
CA CYS A 130 -0.68 -14.32 32.18
C CYS A 130 -1.46 -14.75 33.44
N PRO A 131 -2.48 -14.02 33.94
CA PRO A 131 -3.40 -14.56 34.91
C PRO A 131 -4.35 -15.53 34.19
N ARG A 132 -4.55 -16.71 34.80
CA ARG A 132 -5.38 -17.81 34.30
C ARG A 132 -6.86 -17.45 34.19
#